data_AF-A0A9C9UC31-F1
#
_entry.id   AF-A0A9C9UC31-F1
#
_cell.length_a   1.000
_cell.length_b   1.000
_cell.length_c   1.000
_cell.angle_alpha   90.00
_cell.angle_beta   90.00
_cell.angle_gamma   90.00
#
_symmetry.space_group_name_H-M   'P 1'
#
loop_
_entity.id
_entity.type
_entity.pdbx_description
1 polymer ?
#
loop_
_entity_poly.entity_id
_entity_poly.type
_entity_poly.pdbx_seq_one_letter_code
_entity_poly.pdbx_strand_id
1 'polypeptide(L)'
;GYGKTIIIQHGGKYSTLYAHMSNYNRKLRRGARVKQGQTIGYVGSTGRSTGPHLHYEFRVNGVHRNPLTVKLPTAAPIQAKYRADFLAKTRVLVSQLDMLTSTTVAANEHVE
;
A
#
# COMPACT_ATOMS: atom_id res chain seq x y z
N GLY A 1 -12.27 12.97 18.76
CA GLY A 1 -11.98 12.74 17.33
C GLY A 1 -10.72 11.90 17.18
N TYR A 2 -10.34 11.59 15.95
CA TYR A 2 -9.26 10.64 15.62
C TYR A 2 -7.83 11.10 15.96
N GLY A 3 -7.60 12.40 16.21
CA GLY A 3 -6.25 12.90 16.39
C GLY A 3 -5.42 12.81 15.11
N LYS A 4 -4.12 12.59 15.23
CA LYS A 4 -3.22 12.40 14.08
C LYS A 4 -3.60 11.10 13.37
N THR A 5 -3.86 11.21 12.06
CA THR A 5 -4.50 10.14 11.29
C THR A 5 -3.85 9.97 9.93
N ILE A 6 -3.69 8.73 9.50
CA ILE A 6 -3.28 8.38 8.14
C ILE A 6 -4.42 7.61 7.48
N ILE A 7 -4.77 7.99 6.26
CA ILE A 7 -5.71 7.25 5.41
C ILE A 7 -4.92 6.74 4.22
N ILE A 8 -4.99 5.44 3.98
CA ILE A 8 -4.41 4.80 2.80
C ILE A 8 -5.56 4.41 1.88
N GLN A 9 -5.55 4.98 0.68
CA GLN A 9 -6.39 4.53 -0.42
C GLN A 9 -5.72 3.31 -1.05
N HIS A 10 -6.46 2.21 -1.10
CA HIS A 10 -6.06 1.01 -1.84
C HIS A 10 -6.71 1.04 -3.23
N GLY A 11 -6.46 0.00 -4.04
CA GLY A 11 -7.07 -0.14 -5.36
C GLY A 11 -8.61 -0.16 -5.29
N GLY A 12 -9.25 0.52 -6.24
CA GLY A 12 -10.71 0.56 -6.38
C GLY A 12 -11.39 1.21 -5.17
N LYS A 13 -12.27 0.47 -4.50
CA LYS A 13 -13.19 0.97 -3.46
C LYS A 13 -12.68 0.88 -2.02
N TYR A 14 -11.46 0.38 -1.82
CA TYR A 14 -10.97 0.04 -0.49
C TYR A 14 -10.10 1.14 0.10
N SER A 15 -10.28 1.47 1.37
CA SER A 15 -9.37 2.34 2.11
C SER A 15 -9.24 1.88 3.57
N THR A 16 -8.12 2.24 4.19
CA THR A 16 -7.89 1.97 5.61
C THR A 16 -7.50 3.25 6.33
N LEU A 17 -8.05 3.44 7.53
CA LEU A 17 -7.74 4.57 8.40
C LEU A 17 -6.98 4.08 9.62
N TYR A 18 -5.95 4.83 10.01
CA TYR A 18 -5.13 4.59 11.18
C TYR A 18 -5.06 5.87 12.01
N ALA A 19 -5.65 5.86 13.21
CA ALA A 19 -5.84 7.02 14.06
C ALA A 19 -5.07 6.94 15.39
N HIS A 20 -5.17 8.01 16.18
CA HIS A 20 -4.51 8.21 17.48
C HIS A 20 -2.99 8.20 17.43
N MET A 21 -2.38 8.46 16.28
CA MET A 21 -0.93 8.41 16.09
C MET A 21 -0.21 9.39 17.02
N SER A 22 0.97 9.03 17.53
CA SER A 22 1.90 9.98 18.17
C SER A 22 2.60 10.82 17.12
N ASN A 23 3.08 10.17 16.05
CA ASN A 23 3.74 10.82 14.94
C ASN A 23 3.62 10.05 13.62
N TYR A 24 3.87 10.75 12.51
CA TYR A 24 3.94 10.16 11.17
C TYR A 24 5.37 9.71 10.86
N ASN A 25 5.54 8.78 9.91
CA ASN A 25 6.86 8.49 9.38
C ASN A 25 7.38 9.70 8.58
N ARG A 26 8.51 10.28 8.99
CA ARG A 26 9.10 11.49 8.39
C ARG A 26 9.50 11.33 6.92
N LYS A 27 9.69 10.09 6.45
CA LYS A 27 9.99 9.78 5.05
C LYS A 27 8.73 9.77 4.16
N LEU A 28 7.54 9.84 4.74
CA LEU A 28 6.27 9.82 4.03
C LEU A 28 5.63 11.20 4.00
N ARG A 29 4.90 11.45 2.91
CA ARG A 29 4.10 12.64 2.69
C ARG A 29 2.76 12.26 2.07
N ARG A 30 1.80 13.18 2.08
CA ARG A 30 0.51 12.98 1.41
C ARG A 30 0.75 12.67 -0.08
N GLY A 31 0.03 11.67 -0.60
CA GLY A 31 0.18 11.20 -1.98
C GLY A 31 1.32 10.21 -2.22
N ALA A 32 2.18 9.94 -1.22
CA ALA A 32 3.21 8.92 -1.36
C ALA A 32 2.58 7.52 -1.50
N ARG A 33 3.16 6.70 -2.39
CA ARG A 33 2.84 5.28 -2.48
C ARG A 33 3.51 4.54 -1.31
N VAL A 34 2.78 3.60 -0.72
CA VAL A 34 3.29 2.75 0.36
C VAL A 34 3.12 1.28 0.00
N LYS A 35 4.08 0.45 0.41
CA LYS A 35 4.03 -1.01 0.24
C LYS A 35 3.41 -1.67 1.48
N GLN A 36 2.83 -2.85 1.31
CA GLN A 36 2.40 -3.66 2.45
C GLN A 36 3.61 -3.95 3.37
N GLY A 37 3.40 -3.82 4.68
CA GLY A 37 4.46 -3.97 5.69
C GLY A 37 5.33 -2.73 5.90
N GLN A 38 5.17 -1.67 5.09
CA GLN A 38 5.90 -0.43 5.28
C GLN A 38 5.38 0.34 6.51
N THR A 39 6.29 0.77 7.39
CA THR A 39 5.95 1.63 8.53
C THR A 39 5.45 3.00 8.06
N ILE A 40 4.23 3.35 8.45
CA ILE A 40 3.59 4.63 8.06
C ILE A 40 3.55 5.68 9.18
N GLY A 41 3.68 5.25 10.43
CA GLY A 41 3.61 6.11 11.61
C GLY A 41 3.76 5.29 12.89
N TYR A 42 3.52 5.95 14.02
CA TYR A 42 3.74 5.39 15.35
C TYR A 42 2.51 5.60 16.23
N VAL A 43 2.16 4.57 17.01
CA VAL A 43 1.03 4.60 17.94
C VAL A 43 1.20 5.71 18.97
N GLY A 44 0.10 6.30 19.38
CA GLY A 44 0.05 7.30 20.44
C GLY A 44 -1.33 7.34 21.09
N SER A 45 -1.67 8.49 21.66
CA SER A 45 -2.98 8.73 22.29
C SER A 45 -3.53 10.11 21.92
N THR A 46 -3.30 10.57 20.68
CA THR A 46 -3.81 11.88 20.23
C THR A 46 -5.31 11.83 19.93
N GLY A 47 -6.00 12.97 20.07
CA GLY A 47 -7.46 13.03 19.89
C GLY A 47 -8.22 12.58 21.13
N ARG A 48 -9.42 12.00 20.95
CA ARG A 48 -10.19 11.40 22.07
C ARG A 48 -9.77 9.95 22.20
N SER A 49 -8.91 9.67 23.17
CA SER A 49 -8.35 8.36 23.47
C SER A 49 -8.17 8.23 24.98
N THR A 50 -8.43 7.05 25.55
CA THR A 50 -8.24 6.76 26.98
C THR A 50 -6.79 6.40 27.31
N GLY A 51 -6.01 5.94 26.33
CA GLY A 51 -4.60 5.57 26.47
C GLY A 51 -3.99 5.17 25.13
N PRO A 52 -2.68 4.88 25.06
CA PRO A 52 -2.01 4.58 23.80
C PRO A 52 -2.58 3.34 23.11
N HIS A 53 -3.22 3.52 21.95
CA HIS A 53 -3.77 2.43 21.14
C HIS A 53 -3.89 2.84 19.68
N LEU A 54 -4.06 1.86 18.79
CA LEU A 54 -4.34 2.07 17.39
C LEU A 54 -5.83 1.92 17.13
N HIS A 55 -6.49 3.00 16.68
CA HIS A 55 -7.81 2.89 16.07
C HIS A 55 -7.66 2.62 14.58
N TYR A 56 -8.06 1.42 14.15
CA TYR A 56 -7.96 0.96 12.78
C TYR A 56 -9.35 0.77 12.17
N GLU A 57 -9.54 1.25 10.95
CA GLU A 57 -10.76 1.02 10.19
C GLU A 57 -10.44 0.49 8.81
N PHE A 58 -11.25 -0.46 8.36
CA PHE A 58 -11.31 -0.89 6.97
C PHE A 58 -12.60 -0.38 6.35
N ARG A 59 -12.49 0.27 5.20
CA ARG A 59 -13.60 0.97 4.54
C ARG A 59 -13.78 0.44 3.13
N VAL A 60 -15.04 0.24 2.75
CA VAL A 60 -15.47 -0.14 1.40
C VAL A 60 -16.44 0.92 0.90
N ASN A 61 -16.09 1.64 -0.18
CA ASN A 61 -16.83 2.81 -0.64
C ASN A 61 -17.05 3.85 0.49
N GLY A 62 -16.03 4.08 1.31
CA GLY A 62 -16.10 5.00 2.45
C GLY A 62 -16.85 4.47 3.68
N VAL A 63 -17.60 3.37 3.57
CA VAL A 63 -18.36 2.78 4.68
C VAL A 63 -17.49 1.82 5.49
N HIS A 64 -17.51 1.96 6.82
CA HIS A 64 -16.75 1.10 7.73
C HIS A 64 -17.27 -0.34 7.64
N ARG A 65 -16.37 -1.30 7.52
CA ARG A 65 -16.69 -2.73 7.51
C ARG A 65 -15.80 -3.43 8.52
N ASN A 66 -16.32 -4.50 9.12
CA ASN A 66 -15.52 -5.33 10.02
C ASN A 66 -14.37 -5.97 9.21
N PRO A 67 -13.11 -5.61 9.48
CA PRO A 67 -11.97 -6.10 8.69
C PRO A 67 -11.78 -7.61 8.76
N LEU A 68 -12.29 -8.27 9.81
CA LEU A 68 -12.19 -9.73 9.98
C LEU A 68 -13.17 -10.51 9.11
N THR A 69 -14.25 -9.88 8.65
CA THR A 69 -15.32 -10.55 7.90
C THR A 69 -15.35 -10.14 6.43
N VAL A 70 -14.58 -9.13 6.02
CA VAL A 70 -14.49 -8.74 4.61
C VAL A 70 -13.62 -9.76 3.87
N LYS A 71 -14.16 -10.37 2.80
CA LYS A 71 -13.36 -11.08 1.82
C LYS A 71 -12.47 -10.06 1.11
N LEU A 72 -11.23 -9.93 1.59
CA LEU A 72 -10.22 -9.15 0.89
C LEU A 72 -9.99 -9.79 -0.49
N PRO A 73 -9.74 -8.98 -1.54
CA PRO A 73 -9.29 -9.53 -2.82
C PRO A 73 -7.90 -10.13 -2.62
N THR A 74 -7.83 -11.38 -2.19
CA THR A 74 -6.62 -12.17 -2.24
C THR A 74 -6.43 -12.60 -3.69
N ALA A 75 -5.33 -12.18 -4.30
CA ALA A 75 -4.92 -12.80 -5.54
C ALA A 75 -4.59 -14.25 -5.23
N ALA A 76 -5.33 -15.19 -5.82
CA ALA A 76 -4.97 -16.58 -5.73
C ALA A 76 -3.59 -16.76 -6.38
N PRO A 77 -2.64 -17.47 -5.75
CA PRO A 77 -1.37 -17.77 -6.39
C PRO A 77 -1.62 -18.56 -7.67
N ILE A 78 -0.76 -18.37 -8.67
CA ILE A 78 -0.80 -19.19 -9.88
C ILE A 78 -0.67 -20.67 -9.48
N GLN A 79 -1.48 -21.55 -10.06
CA GLN A 79 -1.38 -22.98 -9.76
C GLN A 79 0.02 -23.47 -10.11
N ALA A 80 0.61 -24.31 -9.27
CA ALA A 80 2.00 -24.75 -9.40
C ALA A 80 2.34 -25.30 -10.80
N LYS A 81 1.39 -26.01 -11.42
CA LYS A 81 1.51 -26.56 -12.78
C LYS A 81 1.74 -25.51 -13.87
N TYR A 82 1.26 -24.28 -13.67
CA TYR A 82 1.42 -23.18 -14.63
C TYR A 82 2.66 -22.31 -14.35
N ARG A 83 3.38 -22.56 -13.25
CA ARG A 83 4.48 -21.71 -12.81
C ARG A 83 5.64 -21.69 -13.82
N ALA A 84 6.03 -22.86 -14.33
CA ALA A 84 7.13 -22.97 -15.29
C ALA A 84 6.81 -22.25 -16.61
N ASP A 85 5.60 -22.48 -17.14
CA ASP A 85 5.14 -21.84 -18.39
C ASP A 85 4.98 -20.33 -18.24
N PHE A 86 4.42 -19.87 -17.11
CA PHE A 86 4.34 -18.44 -16.79
C PHE A 86 5.72 -17.80 -16.81
N LEU A 87 6.70 -18.37 -16.09
CA LEU A 87 8.06 -17.82 -16.03
C LEU A 87 8.75 -17.79 -17.40
N ALA A 88 8.56 -18.84 -18.21
CA ALA A 88 9.12 -18.90 -19.56
C ALA A 88 8.54 -17.78 -20.46
N LYS A 89 7.22 -17.60 -20.44
CA LYS A 89 6.53 -16.57 -21.23
C LYS A 89 6.85 -15.15 -20.75
N THR A 90 6.92 -14.93 -19.44
CA THR A 90 7.21 -13.60 -18.90
C THR A 90 8.67 -13.21 -19.03
N ARG A 91 9.61 -14.16 -19.14
CA ARG A 91 11.06 -13.85 -19.22
C ARG A 91 11.38 -12.85 -20.34
N VAL A 92 10.84 -13.08 -21.54
CA VAL A 92 11.07 -12.19 -22.69
C VAL A 92 10.40 -10.84 -22.50
N LEU A 93 9.15 -10.83 -22.01
CA LEU A 93 8.40 -9.59 -21.78
C LEU A 93 9.04 -8.72 -20.70
N VAL A 94 9.54 -9.32 -19.62
CA VAL A 94 10.27 -8.63 -18.56
C VAL A 94 11.59 -8.07 -19.10
N SER A 95 12.36 -8.86 -19.87
CA SER A 95 13.59 -8.36 -20.51
C SER A 95 13.34 -7.18 -21.45
N GLN A 96 12.24 -7.16 -22.19
CA GLN A 96 11.84 -6.02 -23.03
C GLN A 96 11.48 -4.80 -22.20
N LEU A 97 10.73 -4.96 -21.10
CA LEU A 97 10.41 -3.87 -20.17
C LEU A 97 11.68 -3.30 -19.52
N ASP A 98 12.64 -4.14 -19.14
CA ASP A 98 13.89 -3.71 -18.53
C ASP A 98 14.73 -2.85 -19.50
N MET A 99 14.83 -3.25 -20.77
CA MET A 99 15.50 -2.45 -21.81
C MET A 99 14.81 -1.10 -22.07
N LEU A 100 13.48 -1.06 -22.06
CA LEU A 100 12.75 0.20 -22.23
C LEU A 100 12.91 1.11 -21.02
N THR A 101 12.88 0.55 -19.80
CA THR A 101 13.01 1.31 -18.56
C THR A 101 14.40 1.93 -18.44
N SER A 102 15.48 1.17 -18.75
CA SER A 102 16.85 1.72 -18.74
C SER A 102 17.03 2.84 -19.77
N THR A 103 16.43 2.70 -20.96
CA THR A 103 16.46 3.75 -21.99
C THR A 103 15.75 5.03 -21.53
N THR A 104 14.60 4.92 -20.85
CA THR A 104 13.88 6.09 -20.32
C THR A 104 14.59 6.75 -19.13
N VAL A 105 15.33 6.00 -18.31
CA VAL A 105 16.13 6.57 -17.22
C VAL A 105 17.34 7.32 -17.80
N ALA A 106 18.06 6.72 -18.74
CA ALA A 106 19.18 7.38 -19.42
C ALA A 106 18.75 8.65 -20.19
N ALA A 107 17.56 8.66 -20.81
CA ALA A 107 17.02 9.84 -21.49
C ALA A 107 16.65 10.98 -20.52
N ASN A 108 16.29 10.66 -19.28
CA ASN A 108 15.95 11.66 -18.25
C ASN A 108 17.16 12.14 -17.45
N GLU A 109 18.30 11.44 -17.52
CA GLU A 109 19.56 11.84 -16.86
C GLU A 109 20.44 12.77 -17.72
N HIS A 110 20.10 12.98 -19.00
CA HIS A 110 20.80 13.91 -19.91
C HIS A 110 20.14 15.29 -20.04
N VAL A 111 19.18 15.60 -19.16
CA VAL A 111 18.55 16.93 -19.04
C VAL A 111 18.77 17.47 -17.63
N GLU A 112 20.03 17.75 -17.28
CA GLU A 112 20.43 18.73 -16.26
C GLU A 112 21.54 19.61 -16.82
#